data_AF-A0A3C0SSX6-F1
#
_entry.id   AF-A0A3C0SSX6-F1
#
_cell.length_a   1.000
_cell.length_b   1.000
_cell.length_c   1.000
_cell.angle_alpha   90.00
_cell.angle_beta   90.00
_cell.angle_gamma   90.00
#
_symmetry.space_group_name_H-M   'P 1'
#
loop_
_entity.id
_entity.type
_entity.pdbx_description
1 polymer ?
#
loop_
_entity_poly.entity_id
_entity_poly.type
_entity_poly.pdbx_seq_one_letter_code
_entity_poly.pdbx_strand_id
1 'polypeptide(L)'
;MIELKTILEKELYEIAQVYLFEELKHKGLFGVPSEKLLGRVGDLVILPKENNVLWWYEKDIFEVTFLGMHGGASKEEMEIPFLFYMFK
;
A
#
# COMPACT_ATOMS: atom_id res chain seq x y z
N MET A 1 -4.81 -11.61 14.67
CA MET A 1 -4.42 -10.39 13.91
C MET A 1 -3.21 -9.67 14.52
N ILE A 2 -3.21 -9.34 15.82
CA ILE A 2 -2.07 -8.64 16.45
C ILE A 2 -0.77 -9.45 16.36
N GLU A 3 -0.81 -10.75 16.69
CA GLU A 3 0.36 -11.63 16.59
C GLU A 3 0.93 -11.70 15.17
N LEU A 4 0.07 -11.91 14.16
CA LEU A 4 0.47 -11.93 12.75
C LEU A 4 1.09 -10.59 12.33
N LYS A 5 0.50 -9.46 12.73
CA LYS A 5 1.08 -8.13 12.49
C LYS A 5 2.49 -8.05 13.07
N THR A 6 2.69 -8.44 14.33
CA THR A 6 4.00 -8.38 14.98
C THR A 6 5.05 -9.24 14.28
N ILE A 7 4.68 -10.45 13.82
CA ILE A 7 5.56 -11.31 13.05
C ILE A 7 5.95 -10.62 11.74
N LEU A 8 4.97 -10.18 10.95
CA LEU A 8 5.22 -9.55 9.66
C LEU A 8 5.99 -8.22 9.79
N GLU A 9 5.70 -7.41 10.81
CA GLU A 9 6.44 -6.17 11.09
C GLU A 9 7.92 -6.45 11.33
N LYS A 10 8.24 -7.53 12.06
CA LYS A 10 9.61 -7.93 12.33
C LYS A 10 10.30 -8.46 11.08
N GLU A 11 9.67 -9.40 10.36
CA GLU A 11 10.27 -10.07 9.22
C GLU A 11 10.42 -9.14 8.00
N LEU A 12 9.52 -8.18 7.84
CA LEU A 12 9.52 -7.24 6.71
C LEU A 12 10.09 -5.87 7.08
N TYR A 13 10.62 -5.70 8.30
CA TYR A 13 11.00 -4.38 8.84
C TYR A 13 11.86 -3.55 7.88
N GLU A 14 12.81 -4.17 7.19
CA GLU A 14 13.72 -3.46 6.28
C GLU A 14 13.04 -2.98 4.99
N ILE A 15 12.00 -3.65 4.52
CA ILE A 15 11.43 -3.46 3.17
C ILE A 15 9.98 -2.97 3.15
N ALA A 16 9.24 -3.08 4.25
CA ALA A 16 7.84 -2.70 4.32
C ALA A 16 7.39 -2.26 5.72
N GLN A 17 6.24 -1.61 5.77
CA GLN A 17 5.49 -1.33 6.99
C GLN A 17 4.20 -2.14 6.99
N VAL A 18 3.80 -2.66 8.14
CA VAL A 18 2.57 -3.47 8.29
C VAL A 18 1.64 -2.74 9.24
N TYR A 19 0.39 -2.56 8.81
CA TYR A 19 -0.65 -1.89 9.57
C TYR A 19 -1.91 -2.76 9.65
N LEU A 20 -2.67 -2.62 10.72
CA LEU A 20 -4.09 -2.95 10.69
C LEU A 20 -4.82 -1.91 9.84
N PHE A 21 -5.85 -2.35 9.12
CA PHE A 21 -6.70 -1.43 8.34
C PHE A 21 -7.27 -0.30 9.21
N GLU A 22 -7.71 -0.61 10.44
CA GLU A 22 -8.27 0.38 11.36
C GLU A 22 -7.25 1.46 11.77
N GLU A 23 -5.95 1.13 11.87
CA GLU A 23 -4.90 2.13 12.13
C GLU A 23 -4.79 3.13 10.99
N LEU A 24 -4.80 2.66 9.74
CA LEU A 24 -4.70 3.52 8.55
C LEU A 24 -5.98 4.32 8.30
N LYS A 25 -7.14 3.73 8.58
CA LYS A 25 -8.43 4.41 8.58
C LYS A 25 -8.45 5.56 9.58
N HIS A 26 -7.97 5.35 10.80
CA HIS A 26 -7.85 6.41 11.81
C HIS A 26 -6.83 7.50 11.42
N LYS A 27 -5.76 7.13 10.72
CA LYS A 27 -4.80 8.09 10.14
C LYS A 27 -5.35 8.87 8.94
N GLY A 28 -6.55 8.53 8.45
CA GLY A 28 -7.20 9.22 7.34
C GLY A 28 -6.70 8.82 5.95
N LEU A 29 -5.93 7.72 5.82
CA LEU A 29 -5.35 7.30 4.53
C LEU A 29 -6.43 7.07 3.46
N PHE A 30 -7.59 6.58 3.86
CA PHE A 30 -8.70 6.25 2.96
C PHE A 30 -9.79 7.34 2.90
N GLY A 31 -9.56 8.52 3.49
CA GLY A 31 -10.59 9.55 3.65
C GLY A 31 -11.82 9.00 4.37
N VAL A 32 -13.01 9.12 3.77
CA VAL A 32 -14.24 8.47 4.23
C VAL A 32 -14.42 7.15 3.44
N PRO A 33 -14.17 5.98 4.05
CA PRO A 33 -14.27 4.70 3.34
C PRO A 33 -15.70 4.44 2.84
N SER A 34 -15.83 4.05 1.57
CA SER A 34 -17.11 3.58 1.03
C SER A 34 -17.46 2.18 1.55
N GLU A 35 -18.75 1.83 1.57
CA GLU A 35 -19.20 0.46 1.92
C GLU A 35 -18.53 -0.61 1.05
N LYS A 36 -18.29 -0.31 -0.23
CA LYS A 36 -17.60 -1.21 -1.16
C LYS A 36 -16.15 -1.47 -0.76
N LEU A 37 -15.44 -0.46 -0.24
CA LEU A 37 -14.08 -0.64 0.29
C LEU A 37 -14.13 -1.50 1.55
N LEU A 38 -15.03 -1.18 2.49
CA LEU A 38 -15.19 -1.91 3.75
C LEU A 38 -15.54 -3.39 3.54
N GLY A 39 -16.30 -3.72 2.50
CA GLY A 39 -16.63 -5.11 2.15
C GLY A 39 -15.55 -5.89 1.42
N ARG A 40 -14.42 -5.27 1.05
CA ARG A 40 -13.35 -5.92 0.25
C ARG A 40 -11.96 -5.77 0.83
N VAL A 41 -11.74 -4.80 1.71
CA VAL A 41 -10.44 -4.51 2.30
C VAL A 41 -10.05 -5.63 3.26
N GLY A 42 -8.77 -6.01 3.26
CA GLY A 42 -8.22 -6.94 4.24
C GLY A 42 -7.99 -6.27 5.59
N ASP A 43 -7.92 -7.07 6.66
CA ASP A 43 -7.66 -6.57 8.01
C ASP A 43 -6.22 -6.04 8.19
N LEU A 44 -5.29 -6.47 7.33
CA LEU A 44 -3.89 -6.04 7.30
C LEU A 44 -3.55 -5.37 5.97
N VAL A 45 -2.72 -4.33 6.05
CA VAL A 45 -2.16 -3.62 4.91
C VAL A 45 -0.65 -3.65 5.05
N ILE A 46 0.03 -4.14 4.01
CA ILE A 46 1.49 -4.13 3.93
C ILE A 46 1.87 -3.09 2.87
N LEU A 47 2.56 -2.03 3.29
CA LEU A 47 3.00 -0.95 2.41
C LEU A 47 4.51 -1.08 2.20
N PRO A 48 4.98 -1.23 0.96
CA PRO A 48 6.42 -1.28 0.70
C PRO A 48 7.05 0.08 1.05
N LYS A 49 8.27 0.04 1.59
CA LYS A 49 9.12 1.23 1.66
C LYS A 49 9.60 1.59 0.25
N GLU A 50 10.12 2.80 0.11
CA GLU A 50 10.60 3.32 -1.17
C GLU A 50 11.57 2.34 -1.87
N ASN A 51 11.46 2.22 -3.20
CA ASN A 51 12.21 1.31 -4.06
C ASN A 51 12.04 -0.20 -3.75
N ASN A 52 11.02 -0.59 -2.97
CA ASN A 52 10.66 -1.99 -2.76
C ASN A 52 9.32 -2.31 -3.42
N VAL A 53 9.10 -3.60 -3.72
CA VAL A 53 7.84 -4.11 -4.25
C VAL A 53 7.38 -5.31 -3.41
N LEU A 54 6.08 -5.38 -3.16
CA LEU A 54 5.45 -6.54 -2.54
C LEU A 54 4.60 -7.24 -3.59
N TRP A 55 4.86 -8.53 -3.75
CA TRP A 55 4.19 -9.34 -4.75
C TRP A 55 3.99 -10.75 -4.22
N TRP A 56 2.83 -11.32 -4.49
CA TRP A 56 2.60 -12.74 -4.23
C TRP A 56 3.36 -13.54 -5.28
N TYR A 57 4.55 -14.00 -4.92
CA TYR A 57 5.40 -14.75 -5.84
C TYR A 57 4.97 -16.22 -5.91
N GLU A 58 4.71 -16.67 -7.13
CA GLU A 58 4.60 -18.08 -7.46
C GLU A 58 5.33 -18.31 -8.78
N LYS A 59 6.34 -19.17 -8.74
CA LYS A 59 7.18 -19.41 -9.91
C LYS A 59 6.32 -19.86 -11.09
N ASP A 60 6.59 -19.30 -12.26
CA ASP A 60 5.89 -19.58 -13.52
C ASP A 60 4.39 -19.19 -13.54
N ILE A 61 3.86 -18.55 -12.48
CA ILE A 61 2.45 -18.14 -12.36
C ILE A 61 2.33 -16.65 -12.05
N PHE A 62 2.99 -16.19 -10.99
CA PHE A 62 2.97 -14.81 -10.51
C PHE A 62 4.41 -14.30 -10.41
N GLU A 63 5.02 -14.00 -11.55
CA GLU A 63 6.35 -13.38 -11.63
C GLU A 63 6.26 -11.92 -12.08
N VAL A 64 7.08 -11.06 -11.49
CA VAL A 64 7.19 -9.65 -11.88
C VAL A 64 8.44 -9.47 -12.75
N THR A 65 8.22 -9.14 -14.02
CA THR A 65 9.30 -8.84 -14.98
C THR A 65 9.44 -7.35 -15.28
N PHE A 66 8.67 -6.51 -14.59
CA PHE A 66 8.67 -5.06 -14.79
C PHE A 66 9.86 -4.42 -14.09
N LEU A 67 10.43 -3.39 -14.72
CA LEU A 67 11.51 -2.58 -14.13
C LEU A 67 11.00 -1.55 -13.12
N GLY A 68 9.70 -1.25 -13.13
CA GLY A 68 9.07 -0.31 -12.22
C GLY A 68 7.61 -0.69 -11.97
N MET A 69 7.15 -0.45 -10.75
CA MET A 69 5.78 -0.71 -10.30
C MET A 69 5.34 0.42 -9.37
N HIS A 70 4.05 0.76 -9.43
CA HIS A 70 3.41 1.67 -8.48
C HIS A 70 2.56 0.87 -7.49
N GLY A 71 2.16 1.51 -6.40
CA GLY A 71 1.19 0.99 -5.44
C GLY A 71 1.61 1.12 -3.98
N GLY A 72 2.80 1.66 -3.72
CA GLY A 72 3.18 2.10 -2.39
C GLY A 72 2.56 3.45 -2.04
N ALA A 73 2.93 3.93 -0.85
CA ALA A 73 2.43 5.18 -0.27
C ALA A 73 3.56 6.20 -0.05
N SER A 74 4.71 6.05 -0.73
CA SER A 74 5.78 7.03 -0.68
C SER A 74 5.36 8.32 -1.38
N LYS A 75 6.09 9.40 -1.09
CA LYS A 75 5.83 10.71 -1.69
C LYS A 75 6.02 10.64 -3.21
N GLU A 76 7.06 9.95 -3.64
CA GLU A 76 7.50 9.79 -5.02
C GLU A 76 6.49 9.01 -5.88
N GLU A 77 5.71 8.11 -5.26
CA GLU A 77 4.64 7.38 -5.95
C GLU A 77 3.30 8.12 -5.96
N MET A 78 2.99 8.88 -4.89
CA MET A 78 1.68 9.48 -4.69
C MET A 78 1.55 10.89 -5.27
N GLU A 79 2.65 11.63 -5.39
CA GLU A 79 2.62 12.99 -5.94
C GLU A 79 2.44 12.97 -7.46
N ILE A 80 1.33 13.57 -7.92
CA ILE A 80 1.05 13.77 -9.34
C ILE A 80 0.93 15.26 -9.66
N PRO A 81 1.40 15.73 -10.84
CA PRO A 81 1.21 17.11 -11.24
C PRO A 81 -0.27 17.46 -11.38
N PHE A 82 -0.68 18.57 -10.78
CA PHE A 82 -1.99 19.18 -11.01
C PHE A 82 -1.81 20.46 -11.84
N LEU A 83 -2.29 20.44 -13.09
CA LEU A 83 -2.22 21.58 -14.00
C LEU A 83 -3.63 22.12 -14.23
N PHE A 84 -3.82 23.41 -13.96
CA PHE A 84 -5.07 24.12 -14.21
C PHE A 84 -4.80 25.38 -15.01
N TYR A 85 -5.58 25.61 -16.07
CA TYR A 85 -5.51 26.81 -16.88
C TYR A 85 -6.92 27.38 -17.08
N MET A 86 -7.09 28.67 -16.81
CA MET A 86 -8.34 29.38 -17.00
C MET A 86 -8.19 30.34 -18.17
N PHE A 87 -8.88 30.07 -19.28
CA PHE A 87 -9.01 31.02 -20.38
C PHE A 87 -9.84 32.22 -19.92
N LYS A 88 -9.39 33.44 -20.26
CA LYS A 88 -10.17 34.68 -20.11
C LYS A 88 -10.92 34.97 -21.40
#